data_AF-F5J1M0-F1
#
_entry.id   AF-F5J1M0-F1
#
_cell.length_a   1.000
_cell.length_b   1.000
_cell.length_c   1.000
_cell.angle_alpha   90.00
_cell.angle_beta   90.00
_cell.angle_gamma   90.00
#
_symmetry.space_group_name_H-M   'P 1'
#
loop_
_entity.id
_entity.type
_entity.pdbx_description
1 polymer ?
#
loop_
_entity_poly.entity_id
_entity_poly.type
_entity_poly.pdbx_seq_one_letter_code
_entity_poly.pdbx_strand_id
1 'polypeptide(L)'
;MKRILFLAFAISILTCQGQEIKADYPQLTDNNPTTYYTGTPGKNKLTFQTSYSMPVLSYKIYSSGETPAHDPASWVLKGSNDGKKWTVVDERKDQKYCSRFQEILCVVQKPGVYTQYMLEAMASGKKENVIIADVLLSDKNMKAGWENFKYPKVVFESLNPDTEGSKIYHDLVQNPDEYVKYHTQKVAEILYYTAGDPMVDVQEIDYTLKDYNGVSAKGGSSPAINIVYSTQHIEKSAKESLYKLDFETRGVLYHELTHGYQFEPKGIGNYGNNKTFWACIEGIADAVRAEAGLFDMSTRKPGGNWMDGYRTTGFFIQWLTTKDPDAIRKFHITVRDLDVWSFDKAIKAVFGQEASIEGMWNEYQEFLKKQ
;
A
#
# COMPACT_ATOMS: atom_id res chain seq x y z
N MET A 1 33.18 -31.69 -22.01
CA MET A 1 31.72 -31.98 -21.90
C MET A 1 31.24 -31.28 -20.63
N LYS A 2 30.47 -30.18 -20.75
CA LYS A 2 29.05 -30.08 -20.34
C LYS A 2 28.80 -30.65 -18.92
N ARG A 3 28.35 -29.89 -17.92
CA ARG A 3 27.16 -29.02 -17.93
C ARG A 3 27.25 -27.89 -16.90
N ILE A 4 26.81 -26.73 -17.35
CA ILE A 4 26.36 -25.58 -16.55
C ILE A 4 25.12 -26.01 -15.77
N LEU A 5 25.08 -25.77 -14.46
CA LEU A 5 23.86 -25.86 -13.65
C LEU A 5 23.48 -24.44 -13.23
N PHE A 6 22.54 -23.85 -13.95
CA PHE A 6 21.84 -22.63 -13.53
C PHE A 6 20.96 -23.01 -12.33
N LEU A 7 21.25 -22.44 -11.16
CA LEU A 7 20.31 -22.45 -10.04
C LEU A 7 19.52 -21.14 -10.10
N ALA A 8 18.31 -21.22 -10.65
CA ALA A 8 17.35 -20.13 -10.61
C ALA A 8 16.80 -20.03 -9.18
N PHE A 9 17.16 -18.97 -8.46
CA PHE A 9 16.46 -18.59 -7.24
C PHE A 9 15.12 -17.97 -7.63
N ALA A 10 14.05 -18.75 -7.53
CA ALA A 10 12.69 -18.24 -7.61
C ALA A 10 12.36 -17.54 -6.28
N ILE A 11 12.50 -16.22 -6.27
CA ILE A 11 11.93 -15.36 -5.23
C ILE A 11 10.42 -15.56 -5.31
N SER A 12 9.85 -16.27 -4.33
CA SER A 12 8.40 -16.39 -4.19
C SER A 12 7.87 -15.06 -3.63
N ILE A 13 7.69 -14.10 -4.53
CA ILE A 13 6.73 -13.03 -4.33
C ILE A 13 5.38 -13.75 -4.27
N LEU A 14 4.57 -13.53 -3.22
CA LEU A 14 3.16 -13.89 -3.21
C LEU A 14 2.43 -13.00 -4.23
N THR A 15 2.77 -13.16 -5.51
CA THR A 15 1.82 -12.85 -6.56
C THR A 15 0.78 -13.96 -6.48
N CYS A 16 -0.48 -13.59 -6.24
CA CYS A 16 -1.56 -14.30 -6.89
C CYS A 16 -1.05 -14.58 -8.31
N GLN A 17 -0.89 -15.84 -8.74
CA GLN A 17 -0.35 -16.18 -10.06
C GLN A 17 -1.28 -15.55 -11.11
N GLY A 18 -1.05 -14.27 -11.37
CA GLY A 18 -1.73 -13.45 -12.32
C GLY A 18 -1.14 -13.84 -13.64
N GLN A 19 -2.02 -14.30 -14.53
CA GLN A 19 -1.71 -14.47 -15.93
C GLN A 19 -0.95 -13.26 -16.46
N GLU A 20 0.09 -13.52 -17.26
CA GLU A 20 0.97 -12.49 -17.82
C GLU A 20 0.15 -11.57 -18.73
N ILE A 21 0.05 -10.29 -18.36
CA ILE A 21 -0.48 -9.23 -19.22
C ILE A 21 0.70 -8.69 -20.03
N LYS A 22 0.56 -8.64 -21.35
CA LYS A 22 1.54 -7.98 -22.23
C LYS A 22 0.95 -6.70 -22.77
N ALA A 23 1.58 -5.57 -22.47
CA ALA A 23 1.25 -4.29 -23.08
C ALA A 23 2.13 -4.04 -24.31
N ASP A 24 1.64 -3.23 -25.26
CA ASP A 24 2.47 -2.71 -26.36
C ASP A 24 3.67 -1.88 -25.86
N TYR A 25 3.62 -1.42 -24.59
CA TYR A 25 4.66 -0.65 -23.91
C TYR A 25 5.07 -1.36 -22.61
N PRO A 26 6.28 -1.93 -22.52
CA PRO A 26 6.71 -2.72 -21.36
C PRO A 26 6.64 -1.98 -20.02
N GLN A 27 6.84 -0.66 -20.02
CA GLN A 27 6.78 0.20 -18.84
C GLN A 27 5.41 0.13 -18.13
N LEU A 28 4.34 -0.15 -18.87
CA LEU A 28 2.98 -0.18 -18.32
C LEU A 28 2.59 -1.49 -17.65
N THR A 29 3.57 -2.39 -17.46
CA THR A 29 3.36 -3.71 -16.84
C THR A 29 4.59 -4.19 -16.06
N ASP A 30 5.59 -3.33 -15.85
CA ASP A 30 6.85 -3.72 -15.19
C ASP A 30 6.78 -3.61 -13.66
N ASN A 31 5.67 -3.12 -13.09
CA ASN A 31 5.48 -2.84 -11.67
C ASN A 31 6.55 -1.89 -11.09
N ASN A 32 7.17 -1.06 -11.93
CA ASN A 32 8.14 -0.07 -11.53
C ASN A 32 7.54 1.34 -11.66
N PRO A 33 7.11 1.98 -10.56
CA PRO A 33 6.48 3.30 -10.61
C PRO A 33 7.41 4.43 -11.10
N THR A 34 8.72 4.18 -11.28
CA THR A 34 9.66 5.18 -11.81
C THR A 34 9.82 5.14 -13.33
N THR A 35 9.36 4.08 -13.99
CA THR A 35 9.27 4.04 -15.46
C THR A 35 7.90 4.55 -15.88
N TYR A 36 7.77 5.00 -17.13
CA TYR A 36 6.50 5.52 -17.63
C TYR A 36 6.41 5.46 -19.14
N TYR A 37 5.17 5.43 -19.62
CA TYR A 37 4.80 5.73 -20.99
C TYR A 37 4.51 7.22 -21.16
N THR A 38 5.10 7.84 -22.19
CA THR A 38 4.77 9.20 -22.61
C THR A 38 3.94 9.17 -23.89
N GLY A 39 2.69 9.61 -23.77
CA GLY A 39 1.73 9.67 -24.84
C GLY A 39 1.91 10.87 -25.78
N THR A 40 1.31 10.76 -26.97
CA THR A 40 1.13 11.89 -27.90
C THR A 40 -0.31 12.40 -27.79
N PRO A 41 -0.57 13.71 -27.72
CA PRO A 41 -1.90 14.23 -27.44
C PRO A 41 -2.92 13.74 -28.48
N GLY A 42 -4.03 13.16 -28.00
CA GLY A 42 -5.11 12.61 -28.84
C GLY A 42 -4.80 11.28 -29.56
N LYS A 43 -3.65 10.65 -29.32
CA LYS A 43 -3.23 9.40 -30.01
C LYS A 43 -2.92 8.24 -29.07
N ASN A 44 -3.25 8.36 -27.78
CA ASN A 44 -2.86 7.38 -26.78
C ASN A 44 -3.85 6.20 -26.80
N LYS A 45 -3.47 5.14 -27.52
CA LYS A 45 -4.19 3.87 -27.55
C LYS A 45 -3.26 2.77 -27.06
N LEU A 46 -3.51 2.29 -25.86
CA LEU A 46 -2.66 1.34 -25.16
C LEU A 46 -3.34 -0.02 -25.18
N THR A 47 -2.81 -0.98 -25.94
CA THR A 47 -3.39 -2.32 -26.03
C THR A 47 -2.72 -3.24 -25.02
N PHE A 48 -3.54 -4.04 -24.35
CA PHE A 48 -3.15 -5.05 -23.38
C PHE A 48 -3.67 -6.39 -23.87
N GLN A 49 -2.75 -7.30 -24.18
CA GLN A 49 -3.08 -8.69 -24.46
C GLN A 49 -3.29 -9.39 -23.13
N THR A 50 -4.50 -9.90 -22.94
CA THR A 50 -4.91 -10.59 -21.72
C THR A 50 -5.06 -12.07 -22.01
N SER A 51 -4.32 -12.91 -21.30
CA SER A 51 -4.54 -14.36 -21.35
C SER A 51 -5.72 -14.83 -20.47
N TYR A 52 -6.47 -13.89 -19.88
CA TYR A 52 -7.64 -14.16 -19.05
C TYR A 52 -8.74 -14.87 -19.83
N SER A 53 -9.18 -16.03 -19.33
CA SER A 53 -10.46 -16.65 -19.68
C SER A 53 -11.65 -16.03 -18.93
N MET A 54 -11.35 -15.06 -18.05
CA MET A 54 -12.27 -14.37 -17.17
C MET A 54 -12.40 -12.88 -17.56
N PRO A 55 -13.52 -12.21 -17.26
CA PRO A 55 -13.67 -10.79 -17.52
C PRO A 55 -12.72 -9.96 -16.63
N VAL A 56 -12.24 -8.83 -17.14
CA VAL A 56 -11.60 -7.81 -16.28
C VAL A 56 -12.69 -7.13 -15.47
N LEU A 57 -12.59 -7.23 -14.14
CA LEU A 57 -13.57 -6.69 -13.20
C LEU A 57 -13.13 -5.36 -12.58
N SER A 58 -11.82 -5.13 -12.45
CA SER A 58 -11.28 -3.86 -12.02
C SER A 58 -9.90 -3.61 -12.61
N TYR A 59 -9.43 -2.37 -12.54
CA TYR A 59 -8.10 -1.99 -12.98
C TYR A 59 -7.56 -0.81 -12.19
N LYS A 60 -6.24 -0.68 -12.16
CA LYS A 60 -5.52 0.44 -11.59
C LYS A 60 -4.79 1.21 -12.68
N ILE A 61 -4.71 2.52 -12.53
CA ILE A 61 -3.92 3.41 -13.37
C ILE A 61 -3.10 4.35 -12.49
N TYR A 62 -1.79 4.40 -12.72
CA TYR A 62 -0.85 5.12 -11.87
C TYR A 62 -0.38 6.43 -12.50
N SER A 63 -0.38 7.51 -11.72
CA SER A 63 0.36 8.73 -12.04
C SER A 63 1.86 8.44 -12.00
N SER A 64 2.66 9.15 -12.80
CA SER A 64 4.11 9.10 -12.71
C SER A 64 4.67 10.09 -11.67
N GLY A 65 5.99 10.25 -11.65
CA GLY A 65 6.68 11.31 -10.89
C GLY A 65 6.69 12.67 -11.60
N GLU A 66 6.13 12.76 -12.81
CA GLU A 66 6.06 14.01 -13.57
C GLU A 66 4.98 14.94 -13.02
N THR A 67 4.94 16.18 -13.51
CA THR A 67 4.02 17.20 -13.01
C THR A 67 2.55 16.81 -13.20
N PRO A 68 1.61 17.28 -12.34
CA PRO A 68 0.19 16.95 -12.44
C PRO A 68 -0.48 17.29 -13.78
N ALA A 69 0.12 18.19 -14.58
CA ALA A 69 -0.38 18.53 -15.91
C ALA A 69 -0.41 17.33 -16.87
N HIS A 70 0.44 16.33 -16.63
CA HIS A 70 0.58 15.13 -17.46
C HIS A 70 -0.24 13.93 -16.98
N ASP A 71 -0.90 14.03 -15.82
CA ASP A 71 -1.64 12.91 -15.24
C ASP A 71 -2.81 12.46 -16.13
N PRO A 72 -3.12 11.16 -16.17
CA PRO A 72 -4.38 10.67 -16.71
C PRO A 72 -5.58 11.32 -16.01
N ALA A 73 -6.34 12.14 -16.73
CA ALA A 73 -7.53 12.80 -16.19
C ALA A 73 -8.82 12.22 -16.75
N SER A 74 -8.75 11.52 -17.88
CA SER A 74 -9.89 10.86 -18.50
C SER A 74 -9.43 9.68 -19.33
N TRP A 75 -10.21 8.61 -19.35
CA TRP A 75 -9.91 7.45 -20.19
C TRP A 75 -11.14 6.60 -20.49
N VAL A 76 -11.02 5.80 -21.56
CA VAL A 76 -12.01 4.80 -21.95
C VAL A 76 -11.32 3.44 -22.00
N LEU A 77 -11.84 2.47 -21.26
CA LEU A 77 -11.42 1.07 -21.34
C LEU A 77 -12.35 0.33 -22.31
N LYS A 78 -11.76 -0.39 -23.26
CA LYS A 78 -12.47 -1.17 -24.28
C LYS A 78 -11.99 -2.61 -24.28
N GLY A 79 -12.88 -3.55 -24.60
CA GLY A 79 -12.54 -4.96 -24.81
C GLY A 79 -12.78 -5.39 -26.25
N SER A 80 -11.99 -6.34 -26.74
CA SER A 80 -12.16 -6.96 -28.07
C SER A 80 -11.81 -8.45 -28.05
N ASN A 81 -12.43 -9.22 -28.95
CA ASN A 81 -12.10 -10.62 -29.20
C ASN A 81 -11.40 -10.85 -30.55
N ASP A 82 -11.38 -9.84 -31.43
CA ASP A 82 -10.83 -9.94 -32.80
C ASP A 82 -9.81 -8.84 -33.13
N GLY A 83 -9.59 -7.88 -32.22
CA GLY A 83 -8.68 -6.75 -32.36
C GLY A 83 -9.17 -5.64 -33.28
N LYS A 84 -10.37 -5.80 -33.86
CA LYS A 84 -10.95 -4.92 -34.87
C LYS A 84 -12.20 -4.23 -34.35
N LYS A 85 -13.10 -4.98 -33.73
CA LYS A 85 -14.31 -4.48 -33.08
C LYS A 85 -14.05 -4.30 -31.61
N TRP A 86 -14.24 -3.07 -31.13
CA TRP A 86 -13.97 -2.69 -29.75
C TRP A 86 -15.26 -2.26 -29.05
N THR A 87 -15.53 -2.86 -27.89
CA THR A 87 -16.70 -2.55 -27.05
C THR A 87 -16.23 -1.75 -25.84
N VAL A 88 -16.86 -0.60 -25.57
CA VAL A 88 -16.59 0.17 -24.35
C VAL A 88 -17.10 -0.58 -23.12
N VAL A 89 -16.20 -0.85 -22.17
CA VAL A 89 -16.52 -1.54 -20.90
C VAL A 89 -16.47 -0.59 -19.70
N ASP A 90 -15.72 0.52 -19.79
CA ASP A 90 -15.68 1.55 -18.77
C ASP A 90 -15.28 2.92 -19.36
N GLU A 91 -15.76 4.00 -18.76
CA GLU A 91 -15.40 5.38 -19.12
C GLU A 91 -15.26 6.22 -17.85
N ARG A 92 -14.13 6.95 -17.74
CA ARG A 92 -13.80 7.83 -16.62
C ARG A 92 -13.45 9.22 -17.10
N LYS A 93 -13.92 10.22 -16.37
CA LYS A 93 -13.69 11.65 -16.63
C LYS A 93 -13.35 12.38 -15.34
N ASP A 94 -12.68 13.52 -15.48
CA ASP A 94 -12.37 14.44 -14.38
C ASP A 94 -11.67 13.77 -13.18
N GLN A 95 -10.84 12.77 -13.48
CA GLN A 95 -10.07 12.02 -12.48
C GLN A 95 -8.89 12.88 -12.03
N LYS A 96 -8.56 12.78 -10.74
CA LYS A 96 -7.48 13.55 -10.10
C LYS A 96 -6.72 12.65 -9.14
N TYR A 97 -5.41 12.77 -9.16
CA TYR A 97 -4.53 12.17 -8.18
C TYR A 97 -4.30 13.18 -7.04
N CYS A 98 -4.23 12.69 -5.81
CA CYS A 98 -3.88 13.49 -4.63
C CYS A 98 -2.36 13.55 -4.38
N SER A 99 -1.57 12.65 -4.99
CA SER A 99 -0.10 12.66 -4.92
C SER A 99 0.53 12.08 -6.19
N ARG A 100 1.86 12.20 -6.31
CA ARG A 100 2.64 11.47 -7.32
C ARG A 100 2.68 9.97 -7.00
N PHE A 101 2.98 9.15 -8.01
CA PHE A 101 3.08 7.69 -7.92
C PHE A 101 1.83 6.97 -7.36
N GLN A 102 0.69 7.64 -7.36
CA GLN A 102 -0.55 7.13 -6.79
C GLN A 102 -1.33 6.31 -7.82
N GLU A 103 -1.97 5.23 -7.38
CA GLU A 103 -3.00 4.53 -8.16
C GLU A 103 -4.39 5.17 -8.02
N ILE A 104 -5.16 5.12 -9.10
CA ILE A 104 -6.62 5.18 -9.05
C ILE A 104 -7.16 3.79 -9.37
N LEU A 105 -7.94 3.21 -8.45
CA LEU A 105 -8.64 1.94 -8.63
C LEU A 105 -10.04 2.16 -9.21
N CYS A 106 -10.34 1.49 -10.33
CA CYS A 106 -11.64 1.54 -11.00
C CYS A 106 -12.28 0.15 -11.09
N VAL A 107 -13.54 0.04 -10.68
CA VAL A 107 -14.38 -1.14 -10.96
C VAL A 107 -15.02 -0.99 -12.33
N VAL A 108 -14.80 -1.95 -13.23
CA VAL A 108 -15.32 -1.90 -14.61
C VAL A 108 -16.86 -1.87 -14.57
N GLN A 109 -17.47 -0.90 -15.24
CA GLN A 109 -18.92 -0.71 -15.23
C GLN A 109 -19.69 -1.81 -15.99
N LYS A 110 -19.12 -2.28 -17.11
CA LYS A 110 -19.72 -3.29 -17.99
C LYS A 110 -18.70 -4.39 -18.29
N PRO A 111 -18.34 -5.21 -17.29
CA PRO A 111 -17.34 -6.26 -17.48
C PRO A 111 -17.83 -7.28 -18.51
N GLY A 112 -16.90 -7.80 -19.31
CA GLY A 112 -17.17 -8.81 -20.33
C GLY A 112 -15.93 -9.64 -20.64
N VAL A 113 -16.11 -10.80 -21.26
CA VAL A 113 -14.98 -11.68 -21.61
C VAL A 113 -14.40 -11.26 -22.95
N TYR A 114 -13.14 -10.82 -22.90
CA TYR A 114 -12.38 -10.33 -24.05
C TYR A 114 -10.95 -10.87 -24.00
N THR A 115 -10.38 -11.18 -25.17
CA THR A 115 -8.98 -11.65 -25.29
C THR A 115 -7.95 -10.51 -25.30
N GLN A 116 -8.41 -9.27 -25.44
CA GLN A 116 -7.56 -8.08 -25.35
C GLN A 116 -8.37 -6.86 -24.91
N TYR A 117 -7.69 -5.94 -24.26
CA TYR A 117 -8.23 -4.67 -23.81
C TYR A 117 -7.44 -3.50 -24.37
N MET A 118 -8.09 -2.35 -24.49
CA MET A 118 -7.46 -1.10 -24.92
C MET A 118 -7.85 0.02 -23.99
N LEU A 119 -6.87 0.77 -23.51
CA LEU A 119 -7.06 2.01 -22.77
C LEU A 119 -6.78 3.20 -23.71
N GLU A 120 -7.77 4.07 -23.86
CA GLU A 120 -7.61 5.35 -24.53
C GLU A 120 -7.56 6.46 -23.48
N ALA A 121 -6.37 6.99 -23.18
CA ALA A 121 -6.16 7.92 -22.06
C ALA A 121 -5.78 9.34 -22.52
N MET A 122 -6.18 10.33 -21.73
CA MET A 122 -5.91 11.74 -21.98
C MET A 122 -5.52 12.45 -20.69
N ALA A 123 -4.59 13.40 -20.80
CA ALA A 123 -4.28 14.32 -19.73
C ALA A 123 -5.39 15.36 -19.53
N SER A 124 -5.35 16.10 -18.42
CA SER A 124 -6.35 17.15 -18.15
C SER A 124 -6.32 18.27 -19.20
N GLY A 125 -5.14 18.58 -19.74
CA GLY A 125 -4.98 19.55 -20.83
C GLY A 125 -5.01 18.85 -22.19
N LYS A 126 -5.88 19.30 -23.11
CA LYS A 126 -6.00 18.71 -24.47
C LYS A 126 -4.72 18.77 -25.31
N LYS A 127 -3.79 19.67 -24.97
CA LYS A 127 -2.48 19.82 -25.64
C LYS A 127 -1.35 19.11 -24.90
N GLU A 128 -1.60 18.63 -23.69
CA GLU A 128 -0.59 17.98 -22.87
C GLU A 128 -0.41 16.53 -23.27
N ASN A 129 0.83 16.06 -23.19
CA ASN A 129 1.12 14.64 -23.24
C ASN A 129 0.57 14.00 -21.95
N VAL A 130 -0.09 12.85 -22.10
CA VAL A 130 -0.41 12.01 -20.94
C VAL A 130 0.82 11.18 -20.59
N ILE A 131 1.18 11.12 -19.32
CA ILE A 131 2.27 10.28 -18.82
C ILE A 131 1.69 9.31 -17.80
N ILE A 132 1.90 8.02 -18.04
CA ILE A 132 1.30 6.93 -17.26
C ILE A 132 2.43 6.05 -16.75
N ALA A 133 2.51 5.86 -15.43
CA ALA A 133 3.49 4.96 -14.87
C ALA A 133 3.13 3.51 -15.17
N ASP A 134 1.91 3.10 -14.81
CA ASP A 134 1.49 1.70 -14.91
C ASP A 134 -0.04 1.57 -15.12
N VAL A 135 -0.47 0.47 -15.73
CA VAL A 135 -1.88 0.07 -15.86
C VAL A 135 -2.03 -1.42 -15.56
N LEU A 136 -2.67 -1.73 -14.45
CA LEU A 136 -2.84 -3.11 -13.99
C LEU A 136 -4.30 -3.54 -14.12
N LEU A 137 -4.57 -4.52 -14.99
CA LEU A 137 -5.91 -5.11 -15.14
C LEU A 137 -6.07 -6.30 -14.17
N SER A 138 -7.28 -6.48 -13.63
CA SER A 138 -7.58 -7.58 -12.72
C SER A 138 -8.91 -8.25 -13.04
N ASP A 139 -8.93 -9.58 -12.97
CA ASP A 139 -10.13 -10.41 -13.01
C ASP A 139 -10.88 -10.45 -11.67
N LYS A 140 -10.39 -9.73 -10.66
CA LYS A 140 -11.03 -9.55 -9.36
C LYS A 140 -11.64 -8.15 -9.27
N ASN A 141 -12.76 -8.04 -8.58
CA ASN A 141 -13.25 -6.74 -8.12
C ASN A 141 -12.47 -6.36 -6.86
N MET A 142 -11.41 -5.54 -7.02
CA MET A 142 -10.55 -5.14 -5.90
C MET A 142 -11.23 -4.16 -4.91
N LYS A 143 -12.45 -3.68 -5.20
CA LYS A 143 -13.25 -2.86 -4.28
C LYS A 143 -14.24 -3.69 -3.44
N ALA A 144 -14.40 -4.97 -3.76
CA ALA A 144 -15.38 -5.84 -3.11
C ALA A 144 -15.18 -5.88 -1.59
N GLY A 145 -16.25 -5.57 -0.84
CA GLY A 145 -16.24 -5.55 0.64
C GLY A 145 -15.79 -4.22 1.24
N TRP A 146 -15.37 -3.24 0.43
CA TRP A 146 -14.89 -1.93 0.86
C TRP A 146 -15.74 -0.77 0.37
N GLU A 147 -16.88 -1.05 -0.28
CA GLU A 147 -17.74 -0.05 -0.90
C GLU A 147 -18.27 0.99 0.09
N ASN A 148 -18.49 0.56 1.34
CA ASN A 148 -19.07 1.38 2.41
C ASN A 148 -18.03 1.77 3.48
N PHE A 149 -16.74 1.76 3.14
CA PHE A 149 -15.70 2.22 4.07
C PHE A 149 -15.97 3.65 4.53
N LYS A 150 -15.95 3.88 5.84
CA LYS A 150 -16.18 5.20 6.44
C LYS A 150 -14.86 5.95 6.52
N TYR A 151 -14.64 6.88 5.59
CA TYR A 151 -13.46 7.73 5.64
C TYR A 151 -13.58 8.77 6.76
N PRO A 152 -12.48 9.05 7.47
CA PRO A 152 -12.46 10.13 8.44
C PRO A 152 -12.53 11.49 7.72
N LYS A 153 -13.01 12.50 8.44
CA LYS A 153 -12.68 13.89 8.11
C LYS A 153 -11.18 14.07 8.34
N VAL A 154 -10.49 14.66 7.38
CA VAL A 154 -9.10 15.07 7.54
C VAL A 154 -9.09 16.59 7.62
N VAL A 155 -8.24 17.11 8.51
CA VAL A 155 -7.93 18.53 8.59
C VAL A 155 -6.42 18.66 8.43
N PHE A 156 -5.99 19.15 7.28
CA PHE A 156 -4.57 19.38 7.02
C PHE A 156 -4.16 20.80 7.40
N GLU A 157 -3.00 20.93 8.06
CA GLU A 157 -2.36 22.22 8.32
C GLU A 157 -0.83 22.11 8.18
N SER A 158 -0.21 22.99 7.39
CA SER A 158 1.23 23.19 7.48
C SER A 158 1.52 24.29 8.50
N LEU A 159 2.00 23.91 9.68
CA LEU A 159 2.34 24.85 10.76
C LEU A 159 3.60 25.67 10.43
N ASN A 160 4.43 25.17 9.52
CA ASN A 160 5.66 25.83 9.08
C ASN A 160 5.76 25.82 7.54
N PRO A 161 4.87 26.57 6.86
CA PRO A 161 4.71 26.49 5.40
C PRO A 161 5.93 27.00 4.61
N ASP A 162 6.74 27.87 5.22
CA ASP A 162 7.90 28.49 4.59
C ASP A 162 9.14 27.56 4.53
N THR A 163 9.12 26.46 5.29
CA THR A 163 10.20 25.47 5.28
C THR A 163 10.34 24.80 3.92
N GLU A 164 11.55 24.39 3.58
CA GLU A 164 11.79 23.69 2.32
C GLU A 164 11.07 22.35 2.29
N GLY A 165 11.03 21.66 3.44
CA GLY A 165 10.29 20.40 3.59
C GLY A 165 8.80 20.55 3.34
N SER A 166 8.17 21.63 3.78
CA SER A 166 6.76 21.89 3.47
C SER A 166 6.54 22.09 1.97
N LYS A 167 7.42 22.81 1.27
CA LYS A 167 7.30 22.99 -0.19
C LYS A 167 7.45 21.68 -0.94
N ILE A 168 8.52 20.93 -0.63
CA ILE A 168 8.79 19.61 -1.21
C ILE A 168 7.63 18.64 -0.96
N TYR A 169 7.01 18.68 0.22
CA TYR A 169 5.84 17.86 0.51
C TYR A 169 4.69 18.14 -0.46
N HIS A 170 4.42 19.41 -0.80
CA HIS A 170 3.34 19.77 -1.73
C HIS A 170 3.65 19.43 -3.20
N ASP A 171 4.94 19.39 -3.57
CA ASP A 171 5.36 18.86 -4.88
C ASP A 171 5.05 17.36 -5.00
N LEU A 172 5.14 16.62 -3.89
CA LEU A 172 4.75 15.21 -3.83
C LEU A 172 3.22 15.03 -3.67
N VAL A 173 2.60 15.73 -2.73
CA VAL A 173 1.20 15.58 -2.29
C VAL A 173 0.41 16.83 -2.65
N GLN A 174 -0.36 16.74 -3.73
CA GLN A 174 -1.15 17.84 -4.28
C GLN A 174 -2.45 18.10 -3.51
N ASN A 175 -3.00 17.08 -2.84
CA ASN A 175 -4.20 17.19 -2.01
C ASN A 175 -4.02 16.39 -0.72
N PRO A 176 -3.51 17.01 0.36
CA PRO A 176 -3.17 16.31 1.59
C PRO A 176 -4.37 15.64 2.27
N ASP A 177 -5.54 16.29 2.28
CA ASP A 177 -6.77 15.74 2.85
C ASP A 177 -7.16 14.41 2.18
N GLU A 178 -7.22 14.41 0.85
CA GLU A 178 -7.54 13.20 0.09
C GLU A 178 -6.42 12.16 0.15
N TYR A 179 -5.15 12.58 0.27
CA TYR A 179 -4.01 11.70 0.44
C TYR A 179 -4.08 10.90 1.74
N VAL A 180 -4.39 11.56 2.87
CA VAL A 180 -4.56 10.87 4.15
C VAL A 180 -5.79 9.96 4.12
N LYS A 181 -6.94 10.44 3.62
CA LYS A 181 -8.15 9.62 3.46
C LYS A 181 -7.89 8.36 2.63
N TYR A 182 -7.25 8.52 1.48
CA TYR A 182 -6.91 7.42 0.60
C TYR A 182 -6.09 6.34 1.34
N HIS A 183 -5.08 6.74 2.11
CA HIS A 183 -4.23 5.81 2.84
C HIS A 183 -4.91 5.19 4.08
N THR A 184 -5.94 5.81 4.66
CA THR A 184 -6.72 5.19 5.76
C THR A 184 -7.36 3.88 5.34
N GLN A 185 -7.96 3.83 4.14
CA GLN A 185 -8.51 2.58 3.60
C GLN A 185 -7.40 1.56 3.33
N LYS A 186 -6.24 1.98 2.79
CA LYS A 186 -5.14 1.05 2.49
C LYS A 186 -4.58 0.37 3.73
N VAL A 187 -4.49 1.09 4.85
CA VAL A 187 -4.11 0.52 6.14
C VAL A 187 -5.21 -0.42 6.66
N ALA A 188 -6.47 0.00 6.57
CA ALA A 188 -7.59 -0.85 6.96
C ALA A 188 -7.66 -2.15 6.14
N GLU A 189 -7.39 -2.09 4.83
CA GLU A 189 -7.32 -3.25 3.94
C GLU A 189 -6.31 -4.30 4.42
N ILE A 190 -5.24 -3.90 5.13
CA ILE A 190 -4.24 -4.84 5.68
C ILE A 190 -4.67 -5.38 7.05
N LEU A 191 -5.37 -4.59 7.87
CA LEU A 191 -5.75 -4.94 9.24
C LEU A 191 -7.07 -5.69 9.37
N TYR A 192 -7.97 -5.52 8.39
CA TYR A 192 -9.34 -6.03 8.39
C TYR A 192 -9.67 -6.75 7.07
N TYR A 193 -10.75 -7.53 7.06
CA TYR A 193 -11.23 -8.24 5.87
C TYR A 193 -12.15 -7.36 5.02
N THR A 194 -13.06 -6.62 5.66
CA THR A 194 -14.07 -5.80 4.96
C THR A 194 -14.39 -4.53 5.74
N ALA A 195 -14.98 -3.53 5.08
CA ALA A 195 -15.52 -2.33 5.71
C ALA A 195 -16.67 -2.60 6.71
N GLY A 196 -17.23 -3.81 6.72
CA GLY A 196 -18.26 -4.24 7.68
C GLY A 196 -17.71 -4.83 8.97
N ASP A 197 -16.40 -5.06 9.04
CA ASP A 197 -15.76 -5.58 10.24
C ASP A 197 -15.88 -4.56 11.39
N PRO A 198 -15.92 -5.01 12.66
CA PRO A 198 -15.87 -4.08 13.79
C PRO A 198 -14.47 -3.45 13.85
N MET A 199 -14.34 -2.22 13.35
CA MET A 199 -13.10 -1.44 13.31
C MET A 199 -13.02 -0.44 14.47
N VAL A 200 -11.82 0.04 14.75
CA VAL A 200 -11.64 1.27 15.55
C VAL A 200 -12.26 2.45 14.78
N ASP A 201 -13.19 3.15 15.42
CA ASP A 201 -13.97 4.23 14.78
C ASP A 201 -13.18 5.54 14.78
N VAL A 202 -12.31 5.75 13.80
CA VAL A 202 -11.61 7.03 13.58
C VAL A 202 -12.46 7.92 12.69
N GLN A 203 -12.98 9.01 13.25
CA GLN A 203 -13.86 9.95 12.58
C GLN A 203 -13.14 11.22 12.11
N GLU A 204 -12.08 11.64 12.82
CA GLU A 204 -11.29 12.83 12.48
C GLU A 204 -9.78 12.57 12.60
N ILE A 205 -9.02 13.10 11.64
CA ILE A 205 -7.55 13.10 11.64
C ILE A 205 -7.05 14.52 11.40
N ASP A 206 -6.41 15.11 12.40
CA ASP A 206 -5.63 16.32 12.24
C ASP A 206 -4.24 15.95 11.74
N TYR A 207 -3.90 16.32 10.51
CA TYR A 207 -2.61 16.01 9.90
C TYR A 207 -1.78 17.28 9.71
N THR A 208 -0.64 17.36 10.40
CA THR A 208 0.15 18.59 10.45
C THR A 208 1.56 18.41 9.92
N LEU A 209 2.05 19.37 9.12
CA LEU A 209 3.48 19.50 8.87
C LEU A 209 4.09 20.47 9.88
N LYS A 210 5.18 20.07 10.52
CA LYS A 210 5.84 20.88 11.56
C LYS A 210 7.35 20.82 11.42
N ASP A 211 8.01 21.93 11.68
CA ASP A 211 9.47 21.99 11.81
C ASP A 211 9.91 21.49 13.18
N TYR A 212 10.48 20.28 13.23
CA TYR A 212 11.09 19.73 14.44
C TYR A 212 12.05 18.58 14.14
N ASN A 213 12.97 18.34 15.06
CA ASN A 213 13.88 17.20 15.01
C ASN A 213 13.12 15.92 15.42
N GLY A 214 12.83 15.07 14.44
CA GLY A 214 12.07 13.82 14.58
C GLY A 214 11.57 13.36 13.22
N VAL A 215 10.78 12.28 13.19
CA VAL A 215 10.20 11.74 11.95
C VAL A 215 8.73 12.12 11.88
N SER A 216 7.94 11.54 12.77
CA SER A 216 6.50 11.69 12.86
C SER A 216 6.06 11.28 14.26
N ALA A 217 4.84 11.65 14.64
CA ALA A 217 4.19 11.08 15.80
C ALA A 217 2.66 11.13 15.66
N LYS A 218 2.00 10.07 16.11
CA LYS A 218 0.55 10.04 16.36
C LYS A 218 0.23 10.41 17.81
N GLY A 219 -0.83 11.18 17.98
CA GLY A 219 -1.48 11.46 19.27
C GLY A 219 -3.01 11.25 19.19
N GLY A 220 -3.69 11.50 20.29
CA GLY A 220 -5.13 11.29 20.42
C GLY A 220 -5.56 9.81 20.35
N SER A 221 -6.86 9.60 20.36
CA SER A 221 -7.51 8.29 20.34
C SER A 221 -8.87 8.41 19.64
N SER A 222 -9.40 7.30 19.13
CA SER A 222 -10.78 7.27 18.59
C SER A 222 -11.76 8.05 19.50
N PRO A 223 -12.61 8.94 18.93
CA PRO A 223 -12.84 9.11 17.50
C PRO A 223 -11.92 10.11 16.77
N ALA A 224 -11.01 10.81 17.45
CA ALA A 224 -10.17 11.85 16.85
C ALA A 224 -8.68 11.66 17.18
N ILE A 225 -7.86 11.56 16.15
CA ILE A 225 -6.41 11.41 16.27
C ILE A 225 -5.70 12.57 15.60
N ASN A 226 -4.45 12.80 15.98
CA ASN A 226 -3.58 13.76 15.30
C ASN A 226 -2.29 13.07 14.85
N ILE A 227 -1.78 13.44 13.68
CA ILE A 227 -0.50 12.97 13.16
C ILE A 227 0.32 14.22 12.80
N VAL A 228 1.54 14.30 13.33
CA VAL A 228 2.49 15.36 12.95
C VAL A 228 3.62 14.75 12.14
N TYR A 229 3.97 15.36 11.01
CA TYR A 229 5.06 14.92 10.14
C TYR A 229 6.14 16.01 10.05
N SER A 230 7.39 15.61 10.27
CA SER A 230 8.52 16.55 10.32
C SER A 230 8.90 17.07 8.93
N THR A 231 8.90 18.39 8.78
CA THR A 231 9.44 19.02 7.56
C THR A 231 10.95 18.79 7.42
N GLN A 232 11.70 18.68 8.53
CA GLN A 232 13.12 18.32 8.49
C GLN A 232 13.35 16.89 7.97
N HIS A 233 12.47 15.95 8.34
CA HIS A 233 12.54 14.58 7.84
C HIS A 233 12.17 14.48 6.36
N ILE A 234 11.19 15.27 5.90
CA ILE A 234 10.85 15.40 4.48
C ILE A 234 12.08 15.89 3.69
N GLU A 235 12.73 16.98 4.12
CA GLU A 235 13.93 17.52 3.45
C GLU A 235 15.04 16.47 3.38
N LYS A 236 15.27 15.74 4.48
CA LYS A 236 16.27 14.68 4.53
C LYS A 236 15.95 13.55 3.54
N SER A 237 14.69 13.14 3.46
CA SER A 237 14.24 12.01 2.62
C SER A 237 14.19 12.36 1.13
N ALA A 238 14.03 13.64 0.81
CA ALA A 238 14.00 14.14 -0.57
C ALA A 238 15.35 14.18 -1.28
N LYS A 239 16.47 14.02 -0.55
CA LYS A 239 17.83 14.16 -1.09
C LYS A 239 18.18 13.19 -2.21
N GLU A 240 17.56 12.01 -2.24
CA GLU A 240 17.84 11.00 -3.25
C GLU A 240 16.98 11.15 -4.51
N SER A 241 15.65 11.16 -4.35
CA SER A 241 14.70 11.33 -5.45
C SER A 241 13.28 11.56 -4.92
N LEU A 242 12.38 12.05 -5.77
CA LEU A 242 10.97 12.19 -5.46
C LEU A 242 10.31 10.83 -5.12
N TYR A 243 10.73 9.75 -5.78
CA TYR A 243 10.22 8.41 -5.47
C TYR A 243 10.67 7.90 -4.09
N LYS A 244 11.93 8.19 -3.69
CA LYS A 244 12.39 7.86 -2.33
C LYS A 244 11.66 8.66 -1.26
N LEU A 245 11.36 9.93 -1.56
CA LEU A 245 10.52 10.73 -0.68
C LEU A 245 9.10 10.16 -0.55
N ASP A 246 8.48 9.79 -1.67
CA ASP A 246 7.15 9.17 -1.70
C ASP A 246 7.13 7.86 -0.88
N PHE A 247 8.11 6.99 -1.12
CA PHE A 247 8.29 5.74 -0.39
C PHE A 247 8.37 5.96 1.13
N GLU A 248 9.17 6.92 1.58
CA GLU A 248 9.30 7.22 3.01
C GLU A 248 8.06 7.90 3.57
N THR A 249 7.47 8.85 2.84
CA THR A 249 6.26 9.58 3.28
C THR A 249 5.07 8.65 3.42
N ARG A 250 4.84 7.75 2.46
CA ARG A 250 3.84 6.68 2.59
C ARG A 250 4.20 5.76 3.76
N GLY A 251 5.46 5.33 3.87
CA GLY A 251 5.87 4.43 4.94
C GLY A 251 5.61 4.99 6.34
N VAL A 252 5.96 6.25 6.57
CA VAL A 252 5.66 6.97 7.81
C VAL A 252 4.16 7.06 8.03
N LEU A 253 3.39 7.48 7.02
CA LEU A 253 1.94 7.60 7.16
C LEU A 253 1.26 6.27 7.48
N TYR A 254 1.68 5.15 6.86
CA TYR A 254 1.14 3.82 7.17
C TYR A 254 1.42 3.41 8.61
N HIS A 255 2.62 3.67 9.13
CA HIS A 255 2.97 3.40 10.52
C HIS A 255 2.03 4.17 11.47
N GLU A 256 1.86 5.48 11.26
CA GLU A 256 1.03 6.32 12.13
C GLU A 256 -0.47 6.05 12.02
N LEU A 257 -0.97 5.83 10.80
CA LEU A 257 -2.37 5.45 10.59
C LEU A 257 -2.66 4.09 11.23
N THR A 258 -1.69 3.17 11.25
CA THR A 258 -1.86 1.89 11.93
C THR A 258 -2.13 2.08 13.42
N HIS A 259 -1.44 3.00 14.10
CA HIS A 259 -1.75 3.37 15.50
C HIS A 259 -3.16 3.97 15.69
N GLY A 260 -3.77 4.49 14.62
CA GLY A 260 -5.16 4.95 14.63
C GLY A 260 -6.18 3.82 14.47
N TYR A 261 -5.85 2.81 13.65
CA TYR A 261 -6.79 1.76 13.24
C TYR A 261 -6.58 0.40 13.92
N GLN A 262 -5.46 0.18 14.61
CA GLN A 262 -5.20 -1.10 15.26
C GLN A 262 -5.86 -1.21 16.65
N PHE A 263 -6.13 -2.44 17.07
CA PHE A 263 -6.53 -2.75 18.44
C PHE A 263 -5.36 -2.70 19.41
N GLU A 264 -5.68 -2.58 20.69
CA GLU A 264 -4.71 -2.57 21.79
C GLU A 264 -4.78 -3.86 22.64
N PRO A 265 -3.63 -4.42 23.07
CA PRO A 265 -3.61 -5.65 23.88
C PRO A 265 -4.36 -5.52 25.20
N LYS A 266 -5.26 -6.47 25.49
CA LYS A 266 -6.00 -6.53 26.76
C LYS A 266 -5.24 -7.29 27.85
N GLY A 267 -5.46 -6.89 29.11
CA GLY A 267 -5.08 -7.67 30.29
C GLY A 267 -3.58 -7.69 30.65
N ILE A 268 -2.74 -6.86 30.01
CA ILE A 268 -1.29 -6.85 30.24
C ILE A 268 -0.69 -5.50 30.66
N GLY A 269 -1.49 -4.43 30.77
CA GLY A 269 -1.01 -3.08 31.06
C GLY A 269 -1.23 -2.15 29.88
N ASN A 270 -0.29 -1.22 29.65
CA ASN A 270 -0.38 -0.24 28.58
C ASN A 270 0.99 0.04 27.95
N TYR A 271 0.98 0.88 26.90
CA TYR A 271 2.16 1.25 26.11
C TYR A 271 3.34 1.73 26.95
N GLY A 272 3.08 2.54 27.99
CA GLY A 272 4.14 3.18 28.79
C GLY A 272 4.74 2.29 29.87
N ASN A 273 4.12 1.15 30.21
CA ASN A 273 4.54 0.33 31.36
C ASN A 273 4.76 -1.15 31.07
N ASN A 274 4.44 -1.63 29.85
CA ASN A 274 4.59 -3.04 29.50
C ASN A 274 5.30 -3.21 28.15
N LYS A 275 6.48 -3.86 28.17
CA LYS A 275 7.29 -4.15 26.97
C LYS A 275 6.53 -4.99 25.93
N THR A 276 5.73 -5.96 26.36
CA THR A 276 4.91 -6.79 25.47
C THR A 276 3.82 -5.99 24.78
N PHE A 277 3.17 -5.06 25.50
CA PHE A 277 2.19 -4.14 24.92
C PHE A 277 2.87 -3.26 23.85
N TRP A 278 3.95 -2.57 24.23
CA TRP A 278 4.73 -1.72 23.32
C TRP A 278 5.20 -2.48 22.07
N ALA A 279 5.77 -3.68 22.23
CA ALA A 279 6.27 -4.46 21.11
C ALA A 279 5.15 -4.93 20.16
N CYS A 280 3.96 -5.21 20.68
CA CYS A 280 2.80 -5.52 19.86
C CYS A 280 2.37 -4.31 19.03
N ILE A 281 2.21 -3.16 19.67
CA ILE A 281 1.76 -1.90 19.04
C ILE A 281 2.72 -1.44 17.95
N GLU A 282 4.02 -1.35 18.24
CA GLU A 282 5.02 -0.93 17.27
C GLU A 282 5.29 -2.01 16.21
N GLY A 283 5.17 -3.28 16.61
CA GLY A 283 5.32 -4.42 15.70
C GLY A 283 4.23 -4.46 14.64
N ILE A 284 2.97 -4.28 14.99
CA ILE A 284 1.87 -4.28 14.01
C ILE A 284 2.00 -3.09 13.06
N ALA A 285 2.34 -1.89 13.55
CA ALA A 285 2.59 -0.71 12.72
C ALA A 285 3.67 -0.95 11.65
N ASP A 286 4.82 -1.52 12.04
CA ASP A 286 5.88 -1.84 11.08
C ASP A 286 5.56 -3.09 10.24
N ALA A 287 4.72 -4.02 10.70
CA ALA A 287 4.24 -5.13 9.88
C ALA A 287 3.34 -4.64 8.75
N VAL A 288 2.42 -3.72 9.03
CA VAL A 288 1.55 -3.08 8.03
C VAL A 288 2.39 -2.30 7.02
N ARG A 289 3.38 -1.52 7.48
CA ARG A 289 4.33 -0.82 6.60
C ARG A 289 5.12 -1.79 5.72
N ALA A 290 5.58 -2.91 6.28
CA ALA A 290 6.32 -3.94 5.54
C ALA A 290 5.45 -4.64 4.48
N GLU A 291 4.22 -5.00 4.85
CA GLU A 291 3.27 -5.66 3.95
C GLU A 291 2.83 -4.74 2.80
N ALA A 292 2.75 -3.43 3.05
CA ALA A 292 2.53 -2.42 2.02
C ALA A 292 3.73 -2.24 1.07
N GLY A 293 4.86 -2.93 1.30
CA GLY A 293 6.07 -2.80 0.50
C GLY A 293 6.86 -1.51 0.78
N LEU A 294 6.64 -0.85 1.92
CA LEU A 294 7.20 0.45 2.28
C LEU A 294 8.40 0.34 3.25
N PHE A 295 9.09 -0.80 3.18
CA PHE A 295 10.39 -1.03 3.81
C PHE A 295 11.40 -1.54 2.80
N ASP A 296 12.66 -1.12 2.97
CA ASP A 296 13.77 -1.81 2.33
C ASP A 296 13.97 -3.17 3.00
N MET A 297 13.45 -4.21 2.35
CA MET A 297 13.49 -5.58 2.86
C MET A 297 14.92 -6.13 2.97
N SER A 298 15.93 -5.51 2.34
CA SER A 298 17.34 -5.89 2.53
C SER A 298 17.87 -5.55 3.93
N THR A 299 17.16 -4.68 4.66
CA THR A 299 17.50 -4.34 6.06
C THR A 299 17.07 -5.41 7.06
N ARG A 300 16.30 -6.41 6.61
CA ARG A 300 15.83 -7.54 7.40
C ARG A 300 16.99 -8.51 7.65
N LYS A 301 17.40 -8.68 8.92
CA LYS A 301 18.61 -9.42 9.29
C LYS A 301 18.38 -10.36 10.48
N PRO A 302 19.14 -11.48 10.59
CA PRO A 302 19.11 -12.33 11.78
C PRO A 302 19.47 -11.58 13.07
N GLY A 303 18.98 -12.07 14.20
CA GLY A 303 19.16 -11.51 15.54
C GLY A 303 17.90 -10.89 16.12
N GLY A 304 18.05 -10.31 17.31
CA GLY A 304 16.98 -9.65 18.07
C GLY A 304 16.00 -10.62 18.73
N ASN A 305 14.86 -10.06 19.13
CA ASN A 305 13.76 -10.77 19.76
C ASN A 305 12.40 -10.23 19.26
N TRP A 306 11.37 -11.09 19.23
CA TRP A 306 10.01 -10.68 18.83
C TRP A 306 9.40 -9.59 19.74
N MET A 307 10.00 -9.28 20.89
CA MET A 307 9.60 -8.18 21.77
C MET A 307 10.43 -6.90 21.59
N ASP A 308 11.26 -6.79 20.56
CA ASP A 308 12.09 -5.59 20.33
C ASP A 308 11.35 -4.45 19.61
N GLY A 309 10.06 -4.62 19.32
CA GLY A 309 9.21 -3.62 18.68
C GLY A 309 9.66 -3.28 17.27
N TYR A 310 9.04 -2.22 16.72
CA TYR A 310 9.37 -1.62 15.42
C TYR A 310 9.70 -2.68 14.35
N ARG A 311 10.77 -2.48 13.58
CA ARG A 311 11.17 -3.32 12.45
C ARG A 311 11.43 -4.77 12.86
N THR A 312 11.98 -5.03 14.04
CA THR A 312 12.32 -6.39 14.46
C THR A 312 11.07 -7.23 14.62
N THR A 313 10.11 -6.73 15.39
CA THR A 313 8.81 -7.40 15.58
C THR A 313 7.96 -7.31 14.31
N GLY A 314 7.94 -6.17 13.63
CA GLY A 314 7.11 -5.92 12.46
C GLY A 314 7.50 -6.76 11.27
N PHE A 315 8.80 -6.93 11.00
CA PHE A 315 9.24 -7.90 10.01
C PHE A 315 8.79 -9.30 10.42
N PHE A 316 9.04 -9.76 11.64
CA PHE A 316 8.59 -11.09 12.06
C PHE A 316 7.09 -11.33 11.81
N ILE A 317 6.22 -10.41 12.26
CA ILE A 317 4.79 -10.49 12.01
C ILE A 317 4.49 -10.52 10.51
N GLN A 318 5.15 -9.68 9.70
CA GLN A 318 5.00 -9.71 8.25
C GLN A 318 5.45 -11.05 7.65
N TRP A 319 6.52 -11.69 8.13
CA TRP A 319 6.94 -12.99 7.60
C TRP A 319 5.96 -14.11 7.89
N LEU A 320 5.14 -13.99 8.93
CA LEU A 320 4.04 -14.93 9.16
C LEU A 320 3.09 -15.00 7.94
N THR A 321 3.02 -13.96 7.08
CA THR A 321 2.23 -14.00 5.84
C THR A 321 2.70 -15.04 4.83
N THR A 322 3.96 -15.48 4.92
CA THR A 322 4.49 -16.59 4.12
C THR A 322 3.93 -17.96 4.53
N LYS A 323 3.40 -18.06 5.75
CA LYS A 323 2.74 -19.26 6.27
C LYS A 323 1.22 -19.21 6.07
N ASP A 324 0.64 -18.02 6.25
CA ASP A 324 -0.77 -17.75 6.08
C ASP A 324 -0.94 -16.32 5.54
N PRO A 325 -1.43 -16.11 4.30
CA PRO A 325 -1.56 -14.77 3.72
C PRO A 325 -2.36 -13.77 4.56
N ASP A 326 -3.21 -14.25 5.48
CA ASP A 326 -4.00 -13.42 6.40
C ASP A 326 -3.36 -13.26 7.79
N ALA A 327 -2.11 -13.68 7.99
CA ALA A 327 -1.47 -13.71 9.31
C ALA A 327 -1.51 -12.37 10.05
N ILE A 328 -1.29 -11.24 9.36
CA ILE A 328 -1.36 -9.92 9.99
C ILE A 328 -2.77 -9.63 10.52
N ARG A 329 -3.81 -9.86 9.70
CA ARG A 329 -5.22 -9.70 10.10
C ARG A 329 -5.58 -10.59 11.27
N LYS A 330 -5.24 -11.89 11.17
CA LYS A 330 -5.54 -12.87 12.22
C LYS A 330 -4.82 -12.52 13.52
N PHE A 331 -3.54 -12.16 13.45
CA PHE A 331 -2.76 -11.70 14.60
C PHE A 331 -3.38 -10.45 15.24
N HIS A 332 -3.71 -9.44 14.43
CA HIS A 332 -4.39 -8.22 14.85
C HIS A 332 -5.74 -8.51 15.53
N ILE A 333 -6.54 -9.43 15.02
CA ILE A 333 -7.81 -9.87 15.64
C ILE A 333 -7.57 -10.48 17.03
N THR A 334 -6.48 -11.23 17.24
CA THR A 334 -6.18 -11.76 18.57
C THR A 334 -6.00 -10.68 19.63
N VAL A 335 -5.52 -9.49 19.22
CA VAL A 335 -5.32 -8.33 20.09
C VAL A 335 -6.66 -7.84 20.65
N ARG A 336 -7.71 -7.85 19.82
CA ARG A 336 -9.09 -7.54 20.21
C ARG A 336 -9.71 -8.64 21.07
N ASP A 337 -9.51 -9.90 20.69
CA ASP A 337 -10.34 -11.00 21.20
C ASP A 337 -9.79 -11.64 22.47
N LEU A 338 -8.47 -11.77 22.64
CA LEU A 338 -7.88 -12.41 23.82
C LEU A 338 -7.94 -11.51 25.07
N ASP A 339 -8.60 -11.95 26.13
CA ASP A 339 -8.78 -11.17 27.37
C ASP A 339 -7.47 -10.85 28.11
N VAL A 340 -6.50 -11.77 28.06
CA VAL A 340 -5.13 -11.55 28.50
C VAL A 340 -4.21 -11.93 27.37
N TRP A 341 -3.77 -10.91 26.64
CA TRP A 341 -3.00 -11.07 25.41
C TRP A 341 -1.56 -11.48 25.67
N SER A 342 -0.99 -12.33 24.83
CA SER A 342 0.45 -12.56 24.74
C SER A 342 0.79 -13.02 23.33
N PHE A 343 2.05 -12.80 22.91
CA PHE A 343 2.52 -13.31 21.62
C PHE A 343 2.30 -14.83 21.47
N ASP A 344 2.55 -15.61 22.52
CA ASP A 344 2.37 -17.07 22.46
C ASP A 344 0.90 -17.47 22.25
N LYS A 345 -0.03 -16.83 22.98
CA LYS A 345 -1.46 -17.07 22.79
C LYS A 345 -1.93 -16.60 21.41
N ALA A 346 -1.42 -15.48 20.92
CA ALA A 346 -1.72 -15.00 19.57
C ALA A 346 -1.25 -15.99 18.51
N ILE A 347 -0.01 -16.47 18.58
CA ILE A 347 0.53 -17.47 17.67
C ILE A 347 -0.28 -18.77 17.71
N LYS A 348 -0.66 -19.25 18.90
CA LYS A 348 -1.52 -20.44 19.05
C LYS A 348 -2.92 -20.25 18.47
N ALA A 349 -3.51 -19.06 18.63
CA ALA A 349 -4.81 -18.75 18.06
C ALA A 349 -4.76 -18.69 16.52
N VAL A 350 -3.67 -18.20 15.94
CA VAL A 350 -3.53 -18.07 14.48
C VAL A 350 -3.10 -19.40 13.81
N PHE A 351 -2.12 -20.11 14.39
CA PHE A 351 -1.46 -21.26 13.76
C PHE A 351 -1.74 -22.60 14.44
N GLY A 352 -2.60 -22.65 15.45
CA GLY A 352 -2.99 -23.85 16.18
C GLY A 352 -2.23 -24.06 17.49
N GLN A 353 -2.79 -24.90 18.37
CA GLN A 353 -2.32 -25.06 19.76
C GLN A 353 -0.88 -25.63 19.89
N GLU A 354 -0.41 -26.36 18.88
CA GLU A 354 0.95 -26.91 18.84
C GLU A 354 2.01 -25.85 18.46
N ALA A 355 1.59 -24.68 17.96
CA ALA A 355 2.51 -23.59 17.67
C ALA A 355 2.97 -22.89 18.96
N SER A 356 4.14 -22.26 18.91
CA SER A 356 4.63 -21.40 19.99
C SER A 356 5.34 -20.18 19.43
N ILE A 357 5.38 -19.10 20.20
CA ILE A 357 6.12 -17.89 19.79
C ILE A 357 7.61 -18.18 19.59
N GLU A 358 8.21 -18.99 20.46
CA GLU A 358 9.62 -19.38 20.36
C GLU A 358 9.88 -20.22 19.10
N GLY A 359 9.00 -21.18 18.80
CA GLY A 359 9.10 -22.00 17.60
C GLY A 359 9.01 -21.17 16.33
N MET A 360 7.99 -20.31 16.22
CA MET A 360 7.81 -19.43 15.06
C MET A 360 8.97 -18.45 14.90
N TRP A 361 9.49 -17.89 16.00
CA TRP A 361 10.65 -17.02 15.96
C TRP A 361 11.91 -17.76 15.49
N ASN A 362 12.16 -18.97 16.00
CA ASN A 362 13.31 -19.76 15.58
C ASN A 362 13.25 -20.10 14.09
N GLU A 363 12.08 -20.49 13.57
CA GLU A 363 11.88 -20.69 12.14
C GLU A 363 12.14 -19.42 11.32
N TYR A 364 11.69 -18.27 11.81
CA TYR A 364 11.96 -16.98 11.18
C TYR A 364 13.47 -16.67 11.13
N GLN A 365 14.19 -16.92 12.22
CA GLN A 365 15.64 -16.73 12.29
C GLN A 365 16.39 -17.66 11.32
N GLU A 366 15.95 -18.92 11.18
CA GLU A 366 16.50 -19.86 10.20
C GLU A 366 16.20 -19.47 8.76
N PHE A 367 15.03 -18.89 8.50
CA PHE A 367 14.69 -18.31 7.20
C PHE A 367 15.66 -17.18 6.83
N LEU A 368 15.95 -16.28 7.77
CA LEU A 368 16.86 -15.15 7.53
C LEU A 368 18.30 -15.56 7.25
N LYS A 369 18.77 -16.68 7.82
CA LYS A 369 20.13 -17.21 7.56
C LYS A 369 20.30 -17.78 6.15
N LYS A 370 19.21 -18.03 5.43
CA LYS A 370 19.20 -18.63 4.09
C LYS A 370 19.04 -17.60 2.97
N GLN A 371 18.77 -16.34 3.31
CA GLN A 371 18.81 -15.20 2.40
C GLN A 371 20.23 -14.67 2.29
#